data_AF-K0B976-F1
#
_entry.id   AF-K0B976-F1
#
_cell.length_a   1.000
_cell.length_b   1.000
_cell.length_c   1.000
_cell.angle_alpha   90.00
_cell.angle_beta   90.00
_cell.angle_gamma   90.00
#
_symmetry.space_group_name_H-M   'P 1'
#
loop_
_entity.id
_entity.type
_entity.pdbx_description
1 polymer ?
#
loop_
_entity_poly.entity_id
_entity_poly.type
_entity_poly.pdbx_seq_one_letter_code
_entity_poly.pdbx_strand_id
1 'polypeptide(L)'
;MKIEISPIRPLNHPARRTRHVFLQFDKDIFLPENSAATVFVQCPIEIGLFIITDHQKDSLDWFTCNPTNSRFGLYGSPDTGILCKYFNTQIVDSHEDSTPYVNGIMKILIKNELGMSHSLGKIIFPITDNSIYYDERQAIFDGLVAVLKKRGRTDIIGVNKEQIETTWTQSPTWEFTTTKTHMEMGLD
;
A
#
# COMPACT_ATOMS: atom_id res chain seq x y z
N MET A 1 -13.86 -25.74 -11.87
CA MET A 1 -12.72 -25.24 -11.07
C MET A 1 -11.80 -24.45 -11.99
N LYS A 2 -11.46 -23.21 -11.63
CA LYS A 2 -10.52 -22.33 -12.35
C LYS A 2 -9.53 -21.75 -11.33
N ILE A 3 -8.27 -21.56 -11.72
CA ILE A 3 -7.29 -20.80 -10.93
C ILE A 3 -7.24 -19.38 -11.50
N GLU A 4 -7.30 -18.38 -10.61
CA GLU A 4 -7.11 -16.98 -10.95
C GLU A 4 -5.85 -16.46 -10.25
N ILE A 5 -5.09 -15.62 -10.96
CA ILE A 5 -3.88 -14.96 -10.50
C ILE A 5 -4.14 -13.46 -10.56
N SER A 6 -4.07 -12.78 -9.41
CA SER A 6 -4.43 -11.35 -9.34
C SER A 6 -3.53 -10.60 -8.36
N PRO A 7 -3.23 -9.30 -8.61
CA PRO A 7 -2.35 -8.52 -7.77
C PRO A 7 -3.04 -8.13 -6.46
N ILE A 8 -2.53 -8.55 -5.31
CA ILE A 8 -3.10 -8.25 -4.00
C ILE A 8 -2.26 -7.21 -3.24
N ARG A 9 -2.82 -6.66 -2.18
CA ARG A 9 -2.12 -5.72 -1.30
C ARG A 9 -0.88 -6.39 -0.67
N PRO A 10 0.25 -5.67 -0.55
CA PRO A 10 1.54 -6.22 -0.12
C PRO A 10 1.63 -6.41 1.40
N LEU A 11 0.71 -7.18 1.96
CA LEU A 11 0.55 -7.35 3.41
C LEU A 11 0.93 -8.74 3.90
N ASN A 12 1.11 -9.74 3.03
CA ASN A 12 1.17 -11.14 3.45
C ASN A 12 2.60 -11.66 3.56
N HIS A 13 3.52 -11.24 2.70
CA HIS A 13 4.94 -11.60 2.78
C HIS A 13 5.70 -10.69 3.74
N PRO A 14 6.68 -11.19 4.52
CA PRO A 14 6.87 -12.58 4.90
C PRO A 14 5.82 -13.06 5.94
N ALA A 15 5.05 -12.14 6.54
CA ALA A 15 3.92 -12.46 7.40
C ALA A 15 2.92 -11.29 7.47
N ARG A 16 1.62 -11.56 7.63
CA ARG A 16 0.60 -10.52 7.83
C ARG A 16 0.62 -9.98 9.26
N ARG A 17 1.30 -8.84 9.48
CA ARG A 17 1.50 -8.24 10.83
C ARG A 17 0.97 -6.81 10.99
N THR A 18 0.58 -6.16 9.91
CA THR A 18 0.07 -4.79 9.94
C THR A 18 -0.91 -4.54 8.80
N ARG A 19 -1.61 -3.42 8.86
CA ARG A 19 -2.46 -2.86 7.81
C ARG A 19 -1.85 -1.62 7.15
N HIS A 20 -0.70 -1.16 7.64
CA HIS A 20 -0.04 0.06 7.21
C HIS A 20 1.15 -0.24 6.30
N VAL A 21 1.33 0.61 5.30
CA VAL A 21 2.56 0.67 4.51
C VAL A 21 3.30 1.97 4.82
N PHE A 22 4.62 1.88 4.75
CA PHE A 22 5.54 3.00 4.78
C PHE A 22 6.22 3.01 3.41
N LEU A 23 5.91 4.02 2.61
CA LEU A 23 6.60 4.30 1.36
C LEU A 23 7.66 5.37 1.60
N GLN A 24 8.93 4.99 1.46
CA GLN A 24 10.07 5.89 1.46
C GLN A 24 10.36 6.28 0.01
N PHE A 25 10.24 7.57 -0.30
CA PHE A 25 10.53 8.08 -1.64
C PHE A 25 12.04 8.05 -1.91
N ASP A 26 12.40 7.85 -3.17
CA ASP A 26 13.77 7.90 -3.69
C ASP A 26 14.31 9.34 -3.78
N LYS A 27 13.41 10.31 -3.84
CA LYS A 27 13.70 11.75 -3.76
C LYS A 27 12.64 12.47 -2.92
N ASP A 28 13.09 13.49 -2.17
CA ASP A 28 12.19 14.33 -1.39
C ASP A 28 11.32 15.21 -2.29
N ILE A 29 10.06 15.35 -1.92
CA ILE A 29 9.11 16.25 -2.59
C ILE A 29 9.12 17.58 -1.83
N PHE A 30 9.72 18.60 -2.44
CA PHE A 30 9.72 19.95 -1.89
C PHE A 30 8.41 20.68 -2.18
N LEU A 31 7.78 21.20 -1.14
CA LEU A 31 6.54 21.96 -1.19
C LEU A 31 6.74 23.33 -0.56
N PRO A 32 6.63 24.43 -1.34
CA PRO A 32 6.51 25.78 -0.80
C PRO A 32 5.31 25.92 0.16
N GLU A 33 5.27 27.00 0.92
CA GLU A 33 4.08 27.37 1.70
C GLU A 33 2.83 27.47 0.81
N ASN A 34 1.67 27.04 1.33
CA ASN A 34 0.38 27.14 0.64
C ASN A 34 0.36 26.57 -0.79
N SER A 35 1.12 25.49 -1.03
CA SER A 35 1.28 24.88 -2.35
C SER A 35 0.73 23.45 -2.40
N ALA A 36 0.62 22.89 -3.61
CA ALA A 36 0.29 21.50 -3.82
C ALA A 36 1.11 20.88 -4.94
N ALA A 37 1.39 19.59 -4.83
CA ALA A 37 2.04 18.79 -5.86
C ALA A 37 1.30 17.46 -6.03
N THR A 38 1.26 16.96 -7.26
CA THR A 38 0.79 15.60 -7.57
C THR A 38 1.99 14.79 -8.02
N VAL A 39 2.15 13.61 -7.46
CA VAL A 39 3.20 12.65 -7.86
C VAL A 39 2.59 11.28 -8.11
N PHE A 40 3.25 10.50 -8.95
CA PHE A 40 2.98 9.07 -9.12
C PHE A 40 4.11 8.28 -8.48
N VAL A 41 3.77 7.25 -7.70
CA VAL A 41 4.76 6.41 -7.02
C VAL A 41 4.50 4.93 -7.27
N GLN A 42 5.56 4.15 -7.34
CA GLN A 42 5.46 2.69 -7.41
C GLN A 42 5.05 2.12 -6.05
N CYS A 43 3.80 1.68 -5.91
CA CYS A 43 3.33 0.99 -4.72
C CYS A 43 3.45 -0.53 -4.93
N PRO A 44 4.14 -1.26 -4.04
CA PRO A 44 4.39 -2.68 -4.25
C PRO A 44 3.09 -3.48 -4.21
N ILE A 45 3.09 -4.60 -4.93
CA ILE A 45 2.01 -5.60 -4.91
C ILE A 45 2.56 -6.96 -4.49
N GLU A 46 1.66 -7.81 -4.07
CA GLU A 46 1.86 -9.26 -3.99
C GLU A 46 0.97 -9.93 -5.03
N ILE A 47 1.18 -11.21 -5.29
CA ILE A 47 0.35 -12.01 -6.19
C ILE A 47 -0.46 -12.97 -5.35
N GLY A 48 -1.78 -12.91 -5.48
CA GLY A 48 -2.71 -13.86 -4.90
C GLY A 48 -3.11 -14.92 -5.91
N LEU A 49 -3.13 -16.17 -5.46
CA LEU A 49 -3.69 -17.32 -6.17
C LEU A 49 -5.05 -17.64 -5.58
N PHE A 50 -6.07 -17.71 -6.42
CA PHE A 50 -7.44 -17.98 -6.01
C PHE A 50 -8.00 -19.19 -6.73
N ILE A 51 -8.73 -20.04 -6.01
CA ILE A 51 -9.54 -21.12 -6.60
C ILE A 51 -10.96 -20.61 -6.76
N ILE A 52 -11.49 -20.76 -7.97
CA ILE A 52 -12.88 -20.44 -8.28
C ILE A 52 -13.61 -21.75 -8.53
N THR A 53 -14.57 -22.04 -7.65
CA THR A 53 -15.47 -23.19 -7.74
C THR A 53 -16.89 -22.67 -7.67
N ASP A 54 -17.69 -22.97 -8.70
CA ASP A 54 -19.04 -22.46 -8.88
C ASP A 54 -19.13 -20.93 -8.77
N HIS A 55 -19.62 -20.40 -7.65
CA HIS A 55 -19.74 -18.97 -7.35
C HIS A 55 -18.87 -18.52 -6.17
N GLN A 56 -18.01 -19.40 -5.66
CA GLN A 56 -17.09 -19.12 -4.57
C GLN A 56 -15.68 -18.87 -5.11
N LYS A 57 -15.00 -17.91 -4.48
CA LYS A 57 -13.63 -17.55 -4.78
C LYS A 57 -12.83 -17.59 -3.49
N ASP A 58 -12.01 -18.61 -3.37
CA ASP A 58 -11.23 -18.88 -2.17
C ASP A 58 -9.76 -18.54 -2.39
N SER A 59 -9.16 -17.91 -1.39
CA SER A 59 -7.72 -17.66 -1.30
C SER A 59 -6.96 -18.99 -1.15
N LEU A 60 -6.07 -19.31 -2.10
CA LEU A 60 -5.25 -20.53 -2.10
C LEU A 60 -3.84 -20.28 -1.54
N ASP A 61 -3.07 -19.44 -2.22
CA ASP A 61 -1.72 -19.06 -1.79
C ASP A 61 -1.38 -17.62 -2.23
N TRP A 62 -0.30 -17.05 -1.71
CA TRP A 62 0.23 -15.77 -2.13
C TRP A 62 1.75 -15.83 -2.27
N PHE A 63 2.32 -14.97 -3.10
CA PHE A 63 3.77 -14.75 -3.14
C PHE A 63 4.10 -13.31 -3.52
N THR A 64 5.35 -12.89 -3.28
CA THR A 64 5.88 -11.63 -3.78
C THR A 64 6.98 -11.90 -4.81
N CYS A 65 6.98 -11.14 -5.90
CA CYS A 65 8.08 -11.14 -6.86
C CYS A 65 9.24 -10.23 -6.42
N ASN A 66 9.13 -9.55 -5.27
CA ASN A 66 10.16 -8.66 -4.73
C ASN A 66 10.31 -8.84 -3.20
N PRO A 67 10.84 -10.00 -2.74
CA PRO A 67 10.95 -10.29 -1.32
C PRO A 67 11.94 -9.37 -0.59
N THR A 68 12.98 -8.89 -1.27
CA THR A 68 14.02 -8.05 -0.67
C THR A 68 13.52 -6.67 -0.28
N ASN A 69 12.49 -6.15 -0.99
CA ASN A 69 11.86 -4.89 -0.63
C ASN A 69 10.74 -5.06 0.42
N SER A 70 10.47 -6.27 0.90
CA SER A 70 9.31 -6.57 1.75
C SER A 70 9.65 -6.61 3.26
N ARG A 71 10.10 -5.47 3.81
CA ARG A 71 10.57 -5.37 5.21
C ARG A 71 9.49 -4.82 6.15
N PHE A 72 9.75 -4.88 7.45
CA PHE A 72 8.97 -4.17 8.46
C PHE A 72 9.77 -2.98 8.99
N GLY A 73 9.06 -1.90 9.31
CA GLY A 73 9.61 -0.75 10.02
C GLY A 73 8.63 -0.27 11.09
N LEU A 74 9.14 0.27 12.19
CA LEU A 74 8.33 0.93 13.21
C LEU A 74 8.39 2.44 12.96
N TYR A 75 7.24 3.08 12.78
CA TYR A 75 7.15 4.54 12.68
C TYR A 75 6.60 5.14 13.97
N GLY A 76 7.36 6.05 14.58
CA GLY A 76 7.03 6.67 15.85
C GLY A 76 7.90 6.15 16.99
N SER A 77 7.48 6.41 18.23
CA SER A 77 8.24 5.97 19.40
C SER A 77 8.13 4.44 19.60
N PRO A 78 9.11 3.78 20.24
CA PRO A 78 9.08 2.34 20.46
C PRO A 78 7.80 1.80 21.13
N ASP A 79 7.16 2.61 21.97
CA ASP A 79 5.99 2.29 22.79
C ASP A 79 4.64 2.61 22.13
N THR A 80 4.57 3.59 21.21
CA THR A 80 3.30 4.02 20.57
C THR A 80 3.35 4.02 19.04
N GLY A 81 4.46 3.59 18.48
CA GLY A 81 4.69 3.59 17.04
C GLY A 81 3.79 2.62 16.29
N ILE A 82 3.66 2.86 14.99
CA ILE A 82 2.89 2.06 14.05
C ILE A 82 3.85 1.11 13.35
N LEU A 83 3.62 -0.20 13.48
CA LEU A 83 4.31 -1.19 12.67
C LEU A 83 3.82 -1.06 11.23
N CYS A 84 4.73 -0.94 10.27
CA CYS A 84 4.42 -0.75 8.85
C CYS A 84 5.19 -1.75 7.98
N LYS A 85 4.61 -2.11 6.84
CA LYS A 85 5.35 -2.72 5.73
C LYS A 85 6.18 -1.63 5.05
N TYR A 86 7.50 -1.73 5.15
CA TYR A 86 8.43 -0.73 4.66
C TYR A 86 8.90 -1.06 3.25
N PHE A 87 8.82 -0.06 2.37
CA PHE A 87 9.27 -0.16 0.98
C PHE A 87 9.99 1.12 0.57
N ASN A 88 11.10 0.96 -0.14
CA ASN A 88 11.64 2.04 -0.97
C ASN A 88 10.85 2.08 -2.27
N THR A 89 10.41 3.26 -2.67
CA THR A 89 9.60 3.49 -3.88
C THR A 89 10.21 4.60 -4.73
N GLN A 90 10.04 4.49 -6.04
CA GLN A 90 10.42 5.51 -7.00
C GLN A 90 9.24 6.40 -7.33
N ILE A 91 9.49 7.71 -7.41
CA ILE A 91 8.56 8.66 -8.03
C ILE A 91 8.74 8.60 -9.55
N VAL A 92 7.66 8.28 -10.24
CA VAL A 92 7.57 8.05 -11.69
C VAL A 92 6.66 9.08 -12.36
N ASP A 93 6.57 9.04 -13.69
CA ASP A 93 5.90 10.08 -14.47
C ASP A 93 4.42 9.76 -14.72
N SER A 94 4.04 8.47 -14.76
CA SER A 94 2.71 8.04 -15.16
C SER A 94 2.27 6.69 -14.58
N HIS A 95 1.03 6.29 -14.87
CA HIS A 95 0.53 4.95 -14.56
C HIS A 95 1.20 3.84 -15.38
N GLU A 96 1.79 4.18 -16.53
CA GLU A 96 2.41 3.21 -17.44
C GLU A 96 3.75 2.68 -16.89
N ASP A 97 4.34 3.38 -15.92
CA ASP A 97 5.61 3.04 -15.28
C ASP A 97 5.52 1.91 -14.24
N SER A 98 4.38 1.21 -14.18
CA SER A 98 4.23 0.00 -13.36
C SER A 98 5.13 -1.13 -13.87
N THR A 99 5.73 -1.87 -12.95
CA THR A 99 6.48 -3.09 -13.27
C THR A 99 5.58 -4.30 -13.05
N PRO A 100 5.27 -5.09 -14.12
CA PRO A 100 4.38 -6.24 -14.02
C PRO A 100 4.77 -7.16 -12.86
N TYR A 101 3.78 -7.59 -12.09
CA TYR A 101 3.90 -8.49 -10.94
C TYR A 101 4.73 -7.97 -9.74
N VAL A 102 5.30 -6.78 -9.81
CA VAL A 102 6.19 -6.22 -8.76
C VAL A 102 5.55 -5.02 -8.06
N ASN A 103 4.99 -4.10 -8.83
CA ASN A 103 4.33 -2.91 -8.30
C ASN A 103 3.15 -2.49 -9.16
N GLY A 104 2.29 -1.65 -8.59
CA GLY A 104 1.34 -0.82 -9.31
C GLY A 104 1.62 0.66 -9.05
N ILE A 105 0.91 1.54 -9.73
CA ILE A 105 1.09 2.99 -9.55
C ILE A 105 0.03 3.56 -8.63
N MET A 106 0.46 4.41 -7.70
CA MET A 106 -0.40 5.19 -6.82
C MET A 106 -0.19 6.68 -7.08
N LYS A 107 -1.26 7.39 -7.38
CA LYS A 107 -1.28 8.85 -7.46
C LYS A 107 -1.39 9.44 -6.06
N ILE A 108 -0.54 10.39 -5.71
CA ILE A 108 -0.58 11.09 -4.42
C ILE A 108 -0.66 12.59 -4.68
N LEU A 109 -1.76 13.21 -4.24
CA LEU A 109 -1.90 14.66 -4.15
C LEU A 109 -1.44 15.11 -2.77
N ILE A 110 -0.37 15.91 -2.72
CA ILE A 110 0.19 16.44 -1.48
C ILE A 110 -0.09 17.94 -1.43
N LYS A 111 -0.68 18.41 -0.33
CA LYS A 111 -1.01 19.82 -0.08
C LYS A 111 -0.28 20.31 1.15
N ASN A 112 0.39 21.43 1.04
CA ASN A 112 0.99 22.15 2.16
C ASN A 112 0.13 23.35 2.52
N GLU A 113 -0.66 23.25 3.60
CA GLU A 113 -1.48 24.34 4.14
C GLU A 113 -0.75 25.09 5.27
N LEU A 114 0.54 24.81 5.48
CA LEU A 114 1.37 25.49 6.46
C LEU A 114 2.00 26.75 5.84
N GLY A 115 2.22 27.77 6.68
CA GLY A 115 2.91 29.01 6.32
C GLY A 115 4.45 28.86 6.31
N MET A 116 4.94 27.68 5.93
CA MET A 116 6.36 27.41 5.75
C MET A 116 6.55 26.27 4.75
N SER A 117 7.71 26.25 4.09
CA SER A 117 8.06 25.19 3.14
C SER A 117 8.43 23.89 3.85
N HIS A 118 8.10 22.76 3.23
CA HIS A 118 8.42 21.43 3.75
C HIS A 118 8.95 20.50 2.65
N SER A 119 9.88 19.62 3.03
CA SER A 119 10.29 18.49 2.19
C SER A 119 9.67 17.21 2.73
N LEU A 120 8.96 16.47 1.87
CA LEU A 120 8.34 15.20 2.21
C LEU A 120 9.11 14.05 1.55
N GLY A 121 9.82 13.25 2.36
CA GLY A 121 10.55 12.07 1.87
C GLY A 121 9.80 10.75 2.03
N LYS A 122 8.63 10.73 2.68
CA LYS A 122 7.91 9.49 2.98
C LYS A 122 6.43 9.71 3.23
N ILE A 123 5.63 8.66 3.07
CA ILE A 123 4.22 8.63 3.46
C ILE A 123 3.86 7.29 4.11
N ILE A 124 2.98 7.36 5.10
CA ILE A 124 2.48 6.18 5.84
C ILE A 124 0.95 6.23 5.85
N PHE A 125 0.32 5.11 5.50
CA PHE A 125 -1.12 5.03 5.36
C PHE A 125 -1.64 3.58 5.49
N PRO A 126 -2.91 3.40 5.88
CA PRO A 126 -3.54 2.07 5.92
C PRO A 126 -3.88 1.59 4.51
N ILE A 127 -3.04 0.75 3.92
CA ILE A 127 -3.25 0.24 2.54
C ILE A 127 -4.51 -0.61 2.40
N THR A 128 -5.07 -1.11 3.50
CA THR A 128 -6.33 -1.86 3.49
C THR A 128 -7.50 -1.07 2.95
N ASP A 129 -7.41 0.25 2.98
CA ASP A 129 -8.49 1.14 2.58
C ASP A 129 -8.43 1.43 1.06
N ASN A 130 -7.24 1.27 0.46
CA ASN A 130 -7.01 1.42 -0.97
C ASN A 130 -7.35 0.13 -1.72
N SER A 131 -8.14 0.24 -2.79
CA SER A 131 -8.31 -0.85 -3.76
C SER A 131 -7.15 -0.89 -4.74
N ILE A 132 -6.92 -2.07 -5.31
CA ILE A 132 -6.02 -2.30 -6.44
C ILE A 132 -6.91 -2.59 -7.65
N TYR A 133 -6.54 -2.04 -8.79
CA TYR A 133 -7.14 -2.35 -10.08
C TYR A 133 -6.04 -2.78 -11.03
N TYR A 134 -6.35 -3.67 -11.95
CA TYR A 134 -5.37 -4.17 -12.90
C TYR A 134 -6.00 -4.44 -14.26
N ASP A 135 -5.16 -4.27 -15.26
CA ASP A 135 -5.36 -4.72 -16.64
C ASP A 135 -4.13 -5.54 -17.03
N GLU A 136 -4.25 -6.45 -17.99
CA GLU A 136 -3.29 -7.48 -18.42
C GLU A 136 -1.88 -7.46 -17.80
N ARG A 137 -1.16 -6.33 -17.89
CA ARG A 137 0.23 -6.16 -17.41
C ARG A 137 0.45 -5.10 -16.34
N GLN A 138 -0.55 -4.27 -16.04
CA GLN A 138 -0.39 -3.08 -15.19
C GLN A 138 -1.31 -3.14 -13.98
N ALA A 139 -0.87 -2.52 -12.88
CA ALA A 139 -1.68 -2.35 -11.69
C ALA A 139 -1.69 -0.89 -11.26
N ILE A 140 -2.83 -0.42 -10.76
CA ILE A 140 -3.02 0.91 -10.20
C ILE A 140 -3.75 0.80 -8.86
N PHE A 141 -3.51 1.76 -7.99
CA PHE A 141 -4.18 1.86 -6.70
C PHE A 141 -5.17 3.01 -6.70
N ASP A 142 -6.18 2.93 -5.81
CA ASP A 142 -6.80 4.15 -5.31
C ASP A 142 -5.69 5.13 -4.85
N GLY A 143 -5.84 6.41 -5.19
CA GLY A 143 -4.89 7.45 -4.85
C GLY A 143 -4.92 7.87 -3.38
N LEU A 144 -4.10 8.86 -3.05
CA LEU A 144 -4.04 9.47 -1.72
C LEU A 144 -4.08 10.99 -1.81
N VAL A 145 -4.77 11.62 -0.85
CA VAL A 145 -4.64 13.05 -0.55
C VAL A 145 -3.94 13.20 0.80
N ALA A 146 -2.73 13.75 0.77
CA ALA A 146 -1.91 14.05 1.93
C ALA A 146 -1.91 15.56 2.19
N VAL A 147 -2.36 15.99 3.37
CA VAL A 147 -2.50 17.42 3.72
C VAL A 147 -1.65 17.73 4.95
N LEU A 148 -0.59 18.52 4.76
CA LEU A 148 0.21 19.08 5.84
C LEU A 148 -0.55 20.28 6.41
N LYS A 149 -0.90 20.21 7.69
CA LYS A 149 -1.75 21.22 8.36
C LYS A 149 -1.45 21.33 9.85
N LYS A 150 -1.83 22.46 10.44
CA LYS A 150 -1.77 22.64 11.90
C LYS A 150 -2.88 21.86 12.60
N ARG A 151 -2.53 21.19 13.69
CA ARG A 151 -3.46 20.65 14.68
C ARG A 151 -3.05 21.13 16.05
N GLY A 152 -3.71 22.19 16.53
CA GLY A 152 -3.32 22.86 17.77
C GLY A 152 -1.94 23.51 17.64
N ARG A 153 -0.98 23.06 18.45
CA ARG A 153 0.41 23.55 18.44
C ARG A 153 1.38 22.67 17.65
N THR A 154 0.88 21.59 17.03
CA THR A 154 1.71 20.65 16.28
C THR A 154 1.31 20.63 14.81
N ASP A 155 2.31 20.52 13.94
CA ASP A 155 2.09 20.28 12.51
C ASP A 155 1.90 18.77 12.29
N ILE A 156 0.91 18.41 11.48
CA ILE A 156 0.59 17.03 11.16
C ILE A 156 0.41 16.85 9.66
N ILE A 157 0.51 15.60 9.19
CA ILE A 157 0.07 15.21 7.86
C ILE A 157 -1.17 14.32 7.99
N GLY A 158 -2.29 14.77 7.42
CA GLY A 158 -3.50 13.95 7.29
C GLY A 158 -3.49 13.24 5.95
N VAL A 159 -3.63 11.91 5.94
CA VAL A 159 -3.66 11.12 4.70
C VAL A 159 -5.04 10.48 4.55
N ASN A 160 -5.68 10.69 3.40
CA ASN A 160 -6.96 10.10 3.07
C ASN A 160 -6.89 9.41 1.71
N LYS A 161 -7.71 8.38 1.52
CA LYS A 161 -7.87 7.73 0.22
C LYS A 161 -8.58 8.66 -0.76
N GLU A 162 -8.13 8.63 -2.02
CA GLU A 162 -8.84 9.17 -3.18
C GLU A 162 -9.25 8.00 -4.08
N GLN A 163 -10.54 7.77 -4.27
CA GLN A 163 -10.98 6.71 -5.17
C GLN A 163 -10.67 7.08 -6.62
N ILE A 164 -10.15 6.14 -7.39
CA ILE A 164 -9.88 6.32 -8.81
C ILE A 164 -11.08 5.85 -9.65
N GLU A 165 -11.41 6.60 -10.69
CA GLU A 165 -12.35 6.16 -11.73
C GLU A 165 -11.57 5.41 -12.81
N THR A 166 -11.88 4.13 -13.00
CA THR A 166 -11.21 3.28 -13.99
C THR A 166 -12.15 2.18 -14.48
N THR A 167 -11.91 1.69 -15.69
CA THR A 167 -12.56 0.51 -16.27
C THR A 167 -11.83 -0.79 -15.97
N TRP A 168 -10.71 -0.72 -15.24
CA TRP A 168 -9.86 -1.87 -14.93
C TRP A 168 -10.52 -2.83 -13.94
N THR A 169 -10.05 -4.07 -13.95
CA THR A 169 -10.58 -5.10 -13.05
C THR A 169 -10.15 -4.79 -11.63
N GLN A 170 -11.10 -4.63 -10.71
CA GLN A 170 -10.79 -4.50 -9.29
C GLN A 170 -10.25 -5.82 -8.75
N SER A 171 -9.11 -5.75 -8.09
CA SER A 171 -8.46 -6.93 -7.51
C SER A 171 -9.21 -7.44 -6.27
N PRO A 172 -9.28 -8.77 -6.07
CA PRO A 172 -9.86 -9.36 -4.88
C PRO A 172 -9.13 -8.93 -3.61
N THR A 173 -9.87 -8.84 -2.52
CA THR A 173 -9.27 -8.72 -1.19
C THR A 173 -8.75 -10.07 -0.74
N TRP A 174 -7.46 -10.15 -0.42
CA TRP A 174 -6.90 -11.35 0.21
C TRP A 174 -7.39 -11.46 1.66
N GLU A 175 -8.31 -12.38 1.89
CA GLU A 175 -8.83 -12.69 3.22
C GLU A 175 -8.13 -13.94 3.73
N PHE A 176 -7.37 -13.78 4.82
CA PHE A 176 -6.92 -14.94 5.55
C PHE A 176 -8.10 -15.35 6.41
N THR A 177 -8.93 -16.28 5.94
CA THR A 177 -9.80 -17.03 6.85
C THR A 177 -8.86 -17.91 7.66
N THR A 178 -8.33 -17.36 8.77
CA THR A 178 -7.55 -18.16 9.69
C THR A 178 -8.51 -19.16 10.31
N THR A 179 -8.64 -20.36 9.75
CA THR A 179 -9.09 -21.50 10.53
C THR A 179 -8.10 -21.55 11.69
N LYS A 180 -8.56 -21.21 12.90
CA LYS A 180 -7.70 -21.20 14.09
C LYS A 180 -7.08 -22.58 14.23
N THR A 181 -5.83 -22.74 13.84
CA THR A 181 -5.11 -23.98 14.08
C THR A 181 -4.75 -23.99 15.54
N HIS A 182 -5.54 -24.70 16.34
CA HIS A 182 -5.18 -25.02 17.72
C HIS A 182 -4.05 -26.05 17.69
N MET A 183 -2.92 -25.73 18.32
CA MET A 183 -1.87 -26.69 18.62
C MET A 183 -2.18 -27.27 20.00
N GLU A 184 -2.49 -28.56 20.08
CA GLU A 184 -2.51 -29.25 21.37
C GLU A 184 -1.07 -29.35 21.87
N MET A 185 -0.78 -28.68 22.98
CA MET A 185 0.41 -28.95 23.76
C MET A 185 0.13 -30.24 24.51
N GLY A 186 0.83 -31.32 24.13
CA GLY A 186 0.85 -32.55 24.93
C GLY A 186 1.25 -32.20 26.36
N LEU A 187 0.46 -32.66 27.32
CA LEU A 187 0.85 -32.63 28.72
C LEU A 187 1.85 -33.77 28.91
N ASP A 188 3.07 -33.43 29.31
CA ASP A 188 4.03 -34.40 29.86
C ASP A 188 3.46 -35.11 31.09
#